data_AF-A0A5D0GAQ5-F1
#
_entry.id   AF-A0A5D0GAQ5-F1
#
_cell.length_a   1.000
_cell.length_b   1.000
_cell.length_c   1.000
_cell.angle_alpha   90.00
_cell.angle_beta   90.00
_cell.angle_gamma   90.00
#
_symmetry.space_group_name_H-M   'P 1'
#
loop_
_entity.id
_entity.type
_entity.pdbx_description
1 polymer ?
#
loop_
_entity_poly.entity_id
_entity_poly.type
_entity_poly.pdbx_seq_one_letter_code
_entity_poly.pdbx_strand_id
1 'polypeptide(L)'
;MKKNYINNKENSGFKVPPDYFNNLEDTIWSQIHLDKKIKKTSFKVPENYFESLEDKILSQVSKKKESKVISLFSKHNMIAITSVAATIVLLFNLNIFNKNISFDTIETEALDNYVTNQEFETLDLETEIIEDIDISSFILEESISNASLENYLYNISELEDFISE
;
A
#
# COMPACT_ATOMS: atom_id res chain seq x y z
N MET A 1 55.33 -22.76 35.88
CA MET A 1 54.37 -21.64 35.87
C MET A 1 54.96 -20.50 35.03
N LYS A 2 54.33 -20.15 33.90
CA LYS A 2 54.81 -19.05 33.03
C LYS A 2 54.44 -17.71 33.68
N LYS A 3 55.43 -16.84 33.91
CA LYS A 3 55.22 -15.46 34.36
C LYS A 3 54.73 -14.64 33.17
N ASN A 4 53.47 -14.24 33.17
CA ASN A 4 52.91 -13.34 32.17
C ASN A 4 53.28 -11.90 32.57
N TYR A 5 54.20 -11.28 31.82
CA TYR A 5 54.47 -9.86 31.94
C TYR A 5 53.27 -9.09 31.37
N ILE A 6 52.76 -8.14 32.14
CA ILE A 6 51.59 -7.34 31.77
C ILE A 6 52.00 -6.44 30.61
N ASN A 7 51.49 -6.71 29.41
CA ASN A 7 51.71 -5.85 28.25
C ASN A 7 51.02 -4.50 28.51
N ASN A 8 51.81 -3.46 28.77
CA ASN A 8 51.31 -2.10 28.89
C ASN A 8 50.78 -1.66 27.52
N LYS A 9 49.46 -1.79 27.30
CA LYS A 9 48.82 -1.26 26.09
C LYS A 9 48.90 0.27 26.16
N GLU A 10 49.72 0.87 25.31
CA GLU A 10 49.90 2.33 25.22
C GLU A 10 48.63 3.10 24.81
N ASN A 11 47.55 2.39 24.47
CA ASN A 11 46.26 2.96 24.07
C ASN A 11 45.16 2.72 25.12
N SER A 12 45.44 2.99 26.39
CA SER A 12 44.35 3.14 27.36
C SER A 12 43.60 4.43 27.00
N GLY A 13 42.29 4.37 26.74
CA GLY A 13 41.47 5.56 26.42
C GLY A 13 41.39 6.58 27.56
N PHE A 14 42.03 6.30 28.70
CA PHE A 14 42.13 7.19 29.83
C PHE A 14 43.33 8.12 29.64
N LYS A 15 43.02 9.39 29.39
CA LYS A 15 44.01 10.48 29.37
C LYS A 15 43.74 11.37 30.58
N VAL A 16 44.79 11.75 31.29
CA VAL A 16 44.70 12.78 32.33
C VAL A 16 44.69 14.17 31.67
N PRO A 17 44.07 15.17 32.32
CA PRO A 17 44.15 16.55 31.87
C PRO A 17 45.61 17.04 31.75
N PRO A 18 45.89 18.01 30.85
CA PRO A 18 47.20 18.64 30.79
C PRO A 18 47.57 19.24 32.15
N ASP A 19 48.84 19.09 32.53
CA ASP A 19 49.40 19.59 33.80
C ASP A 19 48.77 19.02 35.09
N TYR A 20 48.01 17.91 34.99
CA TYR A 20 47.40 17.25 36.16
C TYR A 20 48.45 16.92 37.25
N PHE A 21 49.55 16.27 36.87
CA PHE A 21 50.59 15.88 37.81
C PHE A 21 51.48 17.05 38.25
N ASN A 22 51.67 18.05 37.39
CA ASN A 22 52.46 19.24 37.71
C ASN A 22 51.78 20.08 38.81
N ASN A 23 50.44 20.17 38.79
CA ASN A 23 49.67 20.98 39.74
C ASN A 23 49.06 20.15 40.90
N LEU A 24 49.30 18.85 40.93
CA LEU A 24 48.68 17.93 41.89
C LEU A 24 49.01 18.33 43.32
N GLU A 25 50.28 18.62 43.59
CA GLU A 25 50.75 18.97 44.93
C GLU A 25 50.12 20.28 45.43
N ASP A 26 50.15 21.33 44.60
CA ASP A 26 49.53 22.62 44.92
C ASP A 26 48.02 22.49 45.15
N THR A 27 47.35 21.65 44.37
CA THR A 27 45.91 21.37 44.52
C THR A 27 45.62 20.69 45.85
N ILE A 28 46.39 19.67 46.23
CA ILE A 28 46.23 18.97 47.50
C ILE A 28 46.48 19.92 48.67
N TRP A 29 47.56 20.70 48.63
CA TRP A 29 47.87 21.66 49.69
C TRP A 29 46.78 22.72 49.82
N SER A 30 46.32 23.27 48.70
CA SER A 30 45.21 24.23 48.68
C SER A 30 43.95 23.67 49.33
N GLN A 31 43.55 22.44 48.99
CA GLN A 31 42.39 21.79 49.59
C GLN A 31 42.55 21.57 51.11
N ILE A 32 43.71 21.08 51.55
CA ILE A 32 44.00 20.87 52.99
C ILE A 32 43.97 22.21 53.75
N HIS A 33 44.50 23.28 53.14
CA HIS A 33 44.46 24.61 53.74
C HIS A 33 43.04 25.16 53.82
N LEU A 34 42.21 24.95 52.80
CA LEU A 34 40.80 25.32 52.80
C LEU A 34 40.02 24.56 53.88
N ASP A 35 40.20 23.25 53.98
CA ASP A 35 39.51 22.42 54.98
C ASP A 35 39.89 22.80 56.42
N LYS A 36 41.16 23.14 56.66
CA LYS A 36 41.62 23.66 57.97
C LYS A 36 41.02 25.03 58.32
N LYS A 37 40.74 25.85 57.31
CA LYS A 37 40.19 27.20 57.47
C LYS A 37 38.67 27.18 57.64
N ILE A 38 37.99 26.23 56.99
CA ILE A 38 36.53 26.07 57.02
C ILE A 38 36.17 25.06 58.12
N LYS A 39 36.19 25.48 59.38
CA LYS A 39 35.91 24.62 60.54
C LYS A 39 34.45 24.14 60.66
N LYS A 40 33.52 24.77 59.95
CA LYS A 40 32.11 24.40 59.92
C LYS A 40 31.58 24.61 58.51
N THR A 41 31.00 23.55 57.93
CA THR A 41 30.16 23.68 56.75
C THR A 41 29.12 24.76 57.04
N SER A 42 29.18 25.88 56.32
CA SER A 42 28.26 27.01 56.53
C SER A 42 26.84 26.68 56.04
N PHE A 43 26.66 25.51 55.43
CA PHE A 43 25.39 24.97 55.01
C PHE A 43 24.66 24.40 56.22
N LYS A 44 23.83 25.24 56.84
CA LYS A 44 22.76 24.77 57.71
C LYS A 44 21.51 24.56 56.88
N VAL A 45 20.82 23.45 57.14
CA VAL A 45 19.46 23.29 56.64
C VAL A 45 18.57 24.39 57.24
N PRO A 46 17.60 24.91 56.47
CA PRO A 46 16.61 25.84 57.01
C PRO A 46 15.88 25.24 58.21
N GLU A 47 15.46 26.12 59.12
CA GLU A 47 14.62 25.74 60.25
C GLU A 47 13.36 25.02 59.75
N ASN A 48 13.00 23.91 60.40
CA ASN A 48 11.83 23.09 60.06
C ASN A 48 11.82 22.52 58.63
N TYR A 49 12.97 22.42 57.96
CA TYR A 49 13.07 21.81 56.62
C TYR A 49 12.49 20.38 56.61
N PHE A 50 12.92 19.53 57.53
CA PHE A 50 12.47 18.13 57.57
C PHE A 50 11.02 18.00 58.08
N GLU A 51 10.57 18.90 58.96
CA GLU A 51 9.18 18.92 59.43
C GLU A 51 8.21 19.30 58.33
N SER A 52 8.55 20.28 57.48
CA SER A 52 7.70 20.74 56.37
C SER A 52 7.89 19.95 55.07
N LEU A 53 8.89 19.06 55.00
CA LEU A 53 9.21 18.32 53.79
C LEU A 53 8.07 17.39 53.37
N GLU A 54 7.51 16.65 54.33
CA GLU A 54 6.40 15.72 54.10
C GLU A 54 5.17 16.45 53.55
N ASP A 55 4.74 17.51 54.23
CA ASP A 55 3.61 18.35 53.82
C ASP A 55 3.83 18.94 52.42
N LYS A 56 5.06 19.38 52.12
CA LYS A 56 5.41 19.95 50.82
C LYS A 56 5.32 18.90 49.71
N ILE A 57 5.83 17.70 49.94
CA ILE A 57 5.73 16.57 48.99
C ILE A 57 4.25 16.21 48.77
N LEU A 58 3.49 16.03 49.85
CA LEU A 58 2.07 15.71 49.77
C LEU A 58 1.31 16.80 49.02
N SER A 59 1.56 18.09 49.28
CA SER A 59 0.90 19.20 48.57
C SER A 59 1.16 19.20 47.06
N GLN A 60 2.34 18.74 46.62
CA GLN A 60 2.71 18.69 45.21
C GLN A 60 2.16 17.45 44.50
N VAL A 61 2.10 16.31 45.20
CA VAL A 61 1.59 15.04 44.63
C VAL A 61 0.05 14.99 44.65
N SER A 62 -0.57 15.55 45.69
CA SER A 62 -2.04 15.58 45.85
C SER A 62 -2.72 16.53 44.88
N LYS A 63 -2.02 17.60 44.47
CA LYS A 63 -2.47 18.50 43.41
C LYS A 63 -2.25 17.83 42.05
N LYS A 64 -3.00 16.77 41.78
CA LYS A 64 -3.22 16.30 40.40
C LYS A 64 -3.90 17.44 39.64
N LYS A 65 -3.08 18.23 38.96
CA LYS A 65 -3.55 19.14 37.92
C LYS A 65 -4.21 18.23 36.89
N GLU A 66 -5.54 18.19 36.87
CA GLU A 66 -6.26 17.39 35.89
C GLU A 66 -5.83 17.86 34.51
N SER A 67 -4.98 17.07 33.85
CA SER A 67 -4.62 17.34 32.46
C SER A 67 -5.89 17.19 31.66
N LYS A 68 -6.25 18.21 30.87
CA LYS A 68 -7.39 18.16 29.96
C LYS A 68 -7.17 17.01 28.97
N VAL A 69 -7.74 15.85 29.27
CA VAL A 69 -7.75 14.69 28.38
C VAL A 69 -8.89 14.84 27.40
N ILE A 70 -8.64 14.53 26.13
CA ILE A 70 -9.67 14.39 25.11
C ILE A 70 -9.82 12.90 24.77
N SER A 71 -11.05 12.44 24.57
CA SER A 71 -11.31 11.06 24.13
C SER A 71 -10.77 10.87 22.70
N LEU A 72 -9.92 9.86 22.50
CA LEU A 72 -9.34 9.56 21.18
C LEU A 72 -10.37 8.98 20.20
N PHE A 73 -11.40 8.31 20.71
CA PHE A 73 -12.42 7.67 19.88
C PHE A 73 -13.79 8.31 20.12
N SER A 74 -14.33 8.92 19.06
CA SER A 74 -15.69 9.47 19.01
C SER A 74 -16.58 8.50 18.21
N LYS A 75 -17.68 8.04 18.82
CA LYS A 75 -18.66 7.17 18.15
C LYS A 75 -19.24 7.81 16.87
N HIS A 76 -19.31 9.15 16.82
CA HIS A 76 -19.86 9.87 15.67
C HIS A 76 -18.98 9.73 14.41
N ASN A 77 -17.66 9.89 14.57
CA ASN A 77 -16.72 9.76 13.45
C ASN A 77 -16.57 8.29 13.02
N MET A 78 -16.75 7.36 13.96
CA MET A 78 -16.70 5.92 13.67
C MET A 78 -17.84 5.50 12.74
N ILE A 79 -19.06 6.01 12.93
CA ILE A 79 -20.22 5.69 12.08
C ILE A 79 -19.96 6.11 10.63
N ALA A 80 -19.44 7.33 10.41
CA ALA A 80 -19.13 7.84 9.07
C ALA A 80 -18.08 6.96 8.36
N ILE A 81 -17.00 6.60 9.05
CA ILE A 81 -15.93 5.76 8.48
C ILE A 81 -16.42 4.32 8.21
N THR A 82 -17.27 3.76 9.09
CA THR A 82 -17.81 2.41 8.92
C THR A 82 -18.73 2.27 7.72
N SER A 83 -19.49 3.32 7.36
CA SER A 83 -20.36 3.29 6.19
C SER A 83 -19.55 3.14 4.91
N VAL A 84 -18.46 3.92 4.76
CA VAL A 84 -17.57 3.82 3.58
C VAL A 84 -16.91 2.43 3.52
N ALA A 85 -16.36 1.96 4.64
CA ALA A 85 -15.74 0.62 4.68
C ALA A 85 -16.73 -0.51 4.35
N ALA A 86 -17.97 -0.44 4.86
CA ALA A 86 -19.00 -1.43 4.59
C ALA A 86 -19.39 -1.48 3.12
N THR A 87 -19.50 -0.32 2.45
CA THR A 87 -19.77 -0.30 1.00
C THR A 87 -18.65 -0.90 0.18
N ILE A 88 -17.39 -0.66 0.56
CA ILE A 88 -16.21 -1.26 -0.10
C ILE A 88 -16.21 -2.78 0.10
N VAL A 89 -16.43 -3.26 1.33
CA VAL A 89 -16.49 -4.71 1.61
C VAL A 89 -17.64 -5.37 0.83
N LEU A 90 -18.80 -4.72 0.77
CA LEU A 90 -19.94 -5.20 -0.01
C LEU A 90 -19.58 -5.25 -1.51
N LEU A 91 -18.92 -4.23 -2.05
CA LEU A 91 -18.44 -4.19 -3.44
C LEU A 91 -17.48 -5.34 -3.76
N PHE A 92 -16.51 -5.63 -2.87
CA PHE A 92 -15.59 -6.76 -3.03
C PHE A 92 -16.31 -8.12 -2.98
N ASN A 93 -17.40 -8.24 -2.21
CA ASN A 93 -18.19 -9.48 -2.15
C ASN A 93 -19.05 -9.71 -3.40
N LEU A 94 -19.36 -8.68 -4.17
CA LEU A 94 -20.19 -8.79 -5.38
C LEU A 94 -19.46 -9.39 -6.59
N ASN A 95 -18.16 -9.68 -6.49
CA ASN A 95 -17.36 -10.35 -7.52
C ASN A 95 -17.55 -9.77 -8.95
N ILE A 96 -17.62 -8.43 -9.03
CA ILE A 96 -17.93 -7.68 -10.26
C ILE A 96 -16.79 -7.74 -11.30
N PHE A 97 -15.60 -8.18 -10.88
CA PHE A 97 -14.38 -8.16 -11.69
C PHE A 97 -14.03 -9.52 -12.33
N ASN A 98 -14.86 -10.54 -12.16
CA ASN A 98 -14.67 -11.87 -12.77
C ASN A 98 -15.13 -11.96 -14.24
N LYS A 99 -14.93 -10.91 -15.05
CA LYS A 99 -15.14 -10.99 -16.51
C LYS A 99 -13.86 -11.48 -17.16
N ASN A 100 -13.87 -12.71 -17.67
CA ASN A 100 -12.82 -13.19 -18.57
C ASN A 100 -12.99 -12.45 -19.91
N ILE A 101 -12.25 -11.37 -20.10
CA ILE A 101 -12.26 -10.60 -21.35
C ILE A 101 -11.41 -11.41 -22.35
N SER A 102 -12.06 -12.12 -23.27
CA SER A 102 -11.39 -12.76 -24.42
C SER A 102 -11.44 -11.84 -25.62
N PHE A 103 -10.37 -11.81 -26.43
CA PHE A 103 -10.33 -11.02 -27.65
C PHE A 103 -11.46 -11.43 -28.64
N ASP A 104 -11.85 -12.70 -28.64
CA ASP A 104 -12.97 -13.21 -29.47
C ASP A 104 -14.30 -12.52 -29.14
N THR A 105 -14.52 -12.14 -27.87
CA THR A 105 -15.78 -11.49 -27.46
C THR A 105 -15.88 -10.04 -27.93
N ILE A 106 -14.75 -9.36 -28.13
CA ILE A 106 -14.70 -7.97 -28.60
C ILE A 106 -15.05 -7.92 -30.09
N GLU A 107 -14.54 -8.87 -30.86
CA GLU A 107 -14.80 -8.98 -32.29
C GLU A 107 -16.29 -9.28 -32.55
N THR A 108 -16.88 -10.22 -31.80
CA THR A 108 -18.31 -10.53 -31.91
C THR A 108 -19.21 -9.40 -31.44
N GLU A 109 -18.90 -8.73 -30.32
CA GLU A 109 -19.72 -7.62 -29.82
C GLU A 109 -19.66 -6.39 -30.76
N ALA A 110 -18.51 -6.15 -31.38
CA ALA A 110 -18.36 -5.12 -32.41
C ALA A 110 -19.11 -5.48 -33.70
N LEU A 111 -19.06 -6.74 -34.12
CA LEU A 111 -19.80 -7.26 -35.27
C LEU A 111 -21.32 -7.19 -35.04
N ASP A 112 -21.80 -7.64 -33.88
CA ASP A 112 -23.22 -7.60 -33.51
C ASP A 112 -23.72 -6.16 -33.47
N ASN A 113 -22.94 -5.23 -32.91
CA ASN A 113 -23.28 -3.81 -32.94
C ASN A 113 -23.25 -3.24 -34.36
N TYR A 114 -22.29 -3.64 -35.20
CA TYR A 114 -22.25 -3.18 -36.58
C TYR A 114 -23.46 -3.68 -37.38
N VAL A 115 -23.85 -4.94 -37.23
CA VAL A 115 -25.00 -5.54 -37.91
C VAL A 115 -26.32 -5.00 -37.37
N THR A 116 -26.44 -4.81 -36.06
CA THR A 116 -27.69 -4.37 -35.42
C THR A 116 -27.93 -2.86 -35.60
N ASN A 117 -26.86 -2.06 -35.59
CA ASN A 117 -26.97 -0.60 -35.78
C ASN A 117 -26.78 -0.19 -37.24
N GLN A 118 -26.36 -1.10 -38.13
CA GLN A 118 -26.64 -0.94 -39.56
C GLN A 118 -28.15 -1.11 -39.73
N GLU A 119 -28.81 0.01 -40.00
CA GLU A 119 -30.17 0.05 -40.51
C GLU A 119 -30.13 -0.52 -41.93
N PHE A 120 -30.12 -1.85 -42.06
CA PHE A 120 -30.34 -2.50 -43.33
C PHE A 120 -31.80 -2.25 -43.71
N GLU A 121 -32.07 -1.18 -44.44
CA GLU A 121 -33.30 -1.09 -45.21
C GLU A 121 -33.30 -2.27 -46.17
N THR A 122 -34.05 -3.33 -45.82
CA THR A 122 -34.22 -4.54 -46.65
C THR A 122 -34.74 -4.21 -48.05
N LEU A 123 -35.24 -2.99 -48.25
CA LEU A 123 -35.75 -2.48 -49.51
C LEU A 123 -34.63 -1.97 -50.46
N ASP A 124 -33.51 -1.46 -49.94
CA ASP A 124 -32.43 -0.90 -50.78
C ASP A 124 -31.54 -2.00 -51.39
N LEU A 125 -31.38 -3.13 -50.70
CA LEU A 125 -30.60 -4.28 -51.20
C LEU A 125 -31.29 -5.00 -52.36
N GLU A 126 -32.62 -5.01 -52.41
CA GLU A 126 -33.37 -5.64 -53.50
C GLU A 126 -33.36 -4.79 -54.76
N THR A 127 -33.33 -3.46 -54.64
CA THR A 127 -33.35 -2.55 -55.80
C THR A 127 -31.98 -2.38 -56.45
N GLU A 128 -30.88 -2.37 -55.69
CA GLU A 128 -29.55 -2.13 -56.26
C GLU A 128 -28.89 -3.40 -56.86
N ILE A 129 -29.29 -4.60 -56.41
CA ILE A 129 -28.80 -5.87 -56.98
C ILE A 129 -29.49 -6.21 -58.31
N ILE A 130 -30.75 -5.80 -58.48
CA ILE A 130 -31.56 -6.19 -59.65
C ILE A 130 -31.36 -5.23 -60.84
N GLU A 131 -30.98 -3.98 -60.61
CA GLU A 131 -30.99 -2.97 -61.68
C GLU A 131 -29.77 -3.04 -62.62
N ASP A 132 -28.65 -3.70 -62.24
CA ASP A 132 -27.41 -3.64 -63.04
C ASP A 132 -26.62 -4.96 -63.20
N ILE A 133 -27.17 -6.13 -62.82
CA ILE A 133 -26.54 -7.42 -63.10
C ILE A 133 -27.32 -8.15 -64.20
N ASP A 134 -26.77 -8.17 -65.41
CA ASP A 134 -27.18 -9.12 -66.44
C ASP A 134 -26.70 -10.52 -66.04
N ILE A 135 -27.53 -11.20 -65.23
CA ILE A 135 -27.25 -12.56 -64.73
C ILE A 135 -27.10 -13.54 -65.89
N SER A 136 -27.68 -13.23 -67.06
CA SER A 136 -27.64 -14.12 -68.22
C SER A 136 -26.23 -14.22 -68.82
N SER A 137 -25.43 -13.15 -68.83
CA SER A 137 -24.05 -13.21 -69.30
C SER A 137 -23.12 -13.91 -68.32
N PHE A 138 -23.35 -13.78 -67.01
CA PHE A 138 -22.52 -14.42 -65.98
C PHE A 138 -22.70 -15.95 -65.93
N ILE A 139 -23.94 -16.44 -66.12
CA ILE A 139 -24.22 -17.89 -66.16
C ILE A 139 -23.74 -18.55 -67.47
N LEU A 140 -23.69 -17.80 -68.57
CA LEU A 140 -23.33 -18.35 -69.88
C LEU A 140 -21.82 -18.32 -70.18
N GLU A 141 -21.03 -17.54 -69.43
CA GLU A 141 -19.59 -17.40 -69.67
C GLU A 141 -18.74 -18.44 -68.91
N GLU A 142 -19.29 -19.06 -67.86
CA GLU A 142 -18.66 -20.18 -67.16
C GLU A 142 -19.47 -21.46 -67.38
N SER A 143 -19.02 -22.32 -68.31
CA SER A 143 -19.62 -23.65 -68.48
C SER A 143 -19.35 -24.49 -67.22
N ILE A 144 -20.26 -24.43 -66.25
CA ILE A 144 -20.15 -25.24 -65.04
C ILE A 144 -20.17 -26.72 -65.45
N SER A 145 -19.05 -27.41 -65.23
CA SER A 145 -18.94 -28.84 -65.47
C SER A 145 -19.89 -29.60 -64.55
N ASN A 146 -20.62 -30.57 -65.08
CA ASN A 146 -21.49 -31.45 -64.29
C ASN A 146 -20.75 -32.09 -63.11
N ALA A 147 -19.45 -32.38 -63.25
CA ALA A 147 -18.64 -32.95 -62.16
C ALA A 147 -18.47 -31.98 -60.98
N SER A 148 -18.37 -30.67 -61.25
CA SER A 148 -18.30 -29.65 -60.20
C SER A 148 -19.65 -29.49 -59.49
N LEU A 149 -20.73 -29.56 -60.26
CA LEU A 149 -22.09 -29.45 -59.72
C LEU A 149 -22.47 -30.67 -58.88
N GLU A 150 -22.09 -31.87 -59.33
CA GLU A 150 -22.27 -33.12 -58.58
C GLU A 150 -21.49 -33.11 -57.25
N ASN A 151 -20.26 -32.60 -57.25
CA ASN A 151 -19.48 -32.46 -56.03
C ASN A 151 -20.10 -31.46 -55.03
N TYR A 152 -20.63 -30.34 -55.52
CA TYR A 152 -21.33 -29.37 -54.69
C TYR A 152 -22.59 -29.98 -54.03
N LEU A 153 -23.39 -30.70 -54.81
CA LEU A 153 -24.58 -31.39 -54.29
C LEU A 153 -24.21 -32.49 -53.28
N TYR A 154 -23.12 -33.21 -53.50
CA TYR A 154 -22.64 -34.23 -52.55
C TYR A 154 -22.25 -33.60 -51.20
N ASN A 155 -21.49 -32.50 -51.21
CA ASN A 155 -21.11 -31.81 -49.98
C ASN A 155 -22.31 -31.22 -49.22
N ILE A 156 -23.34 -30.74 -49.94
CA ILE A 156 -24.59 -30.29 -49.29
C ILE A 156 -25.31 -31.46 -48.63
N SER A 157 -25.37 -32.63 -49.28
CA SER A 157 -25.97 -33.82 -48.67
C SER A 157 -25.23 -34.23 -47.39
N GLU A 158 -23.91 -34.11 -47.36
CA GLU A 158 -23.09 -34.42 -46.18
C GLU A 158 -23.30 -33.38 -45.06
N LEU A 159 -23.56 -32.12 -45.41
CA LEU A 159 -23.93 -31.06 -44.47
C LEU A 159 -25.33 -31.30 -43.86
N GLU A 160 -26.29 -31.82 -44.62
CA GLU A 160 -27.64 -32.09 -44.13
C GLU A 160 -27.69 -33.28 -43.16
N ASP A 161 -26.81 -34.27 -43.35
CA ASP A 161 -26.59 -35.34 -42.36
C ASP A 161 -26.03 -34.79 -41.04
N PHE A 162 -25.19 -33.74 -41.08
CA PHE A 162 -24.67 -33.07 -39.87
C PHE A 162 -25.70 -32.19 -39.14
N ILE A 163 -26.75 -31.72 -39.83
CA ILE A 163 -27.82 -30.92 -39.23
C ILE A 163 -28.92 -31.83 -38.64
N SER A 164 -28.97 -33.10 -39.05
CA SER A 164 -29.98 -34.08 -38.66
C SER A 164 -29.60 -34.94 -37.43
N GLU A 165 -28.43 -34.69 -36.80
CA GLU A 165 -28.00 -35.25 -35.51
C GLU A 165 -27.99 -34.18 -34.41
#